data_AF-A0A2G0YLI7-F1
#
_entry.id   AF-A0A2G0YLI7-F1
#
_cell.length_a   1.000
_cell.length_b   1.000
_cell.length_c   1.000
_cell.angle_alpha   90.00
_cell.angle_beta   90.00
_cell.angle_gamma   90.00
#
_symmetry.space_group_name_H-M   'P 1'
#
loop_
_entity.id
_entity.type
_entity.pdbx_description
1 polymer ?
#
loop_
_entity_poly.entity_id
_entity_poly.type
_entity_poly.pdbx_seq_one_letter_code
_entity_poly.pdbx_strand_id
1 'polypeptide(L)'
;MFERLRAKPREWLLVRPPATAEGRWQWLHYSAQQACASGTWPPPSALLQLPGALIIPALDCSHFCLPAPPGLKRHEWPQLFEEYAQQPAEALLVSCLSREAGQLELLVMQRQQVQQWLAECAALGLQITHGWAELQLLPPPEAGQVVEWRRAQVRCLKAHSRQWLVWPPVLGERLPQAWRDLPAETLEGDWPSRLARLEQVPSVLENTRPAHPQRAPLMSGMQRRLLLGCVVLAACWSALYLGQSLRQIEGWKAQVRAVTGPANSLQQARAALARVQAEASDWQVRQQQIVALEQAFSAWLQQQPDWSVVRIELDGSHWRLALRGNGPRPLPAEWQAMAQAAGAQWLDEAQSAAGQLHLTFELGEQP
;
A
#
# COMPACT_ATOMS: atom_id res chain seq x y z
N MET A 1 -19.94 30.88 -25.29
CA MET A 1 -21.00 29.87 -25.08
C MET A 1 -21.16 29.74 -23.57
N PHE A 2 -22.17 30.40 -23.00
CA PHE A 2 -22.33 30.57 -21.56
C PHE A 2 -22.55 29.20 -20.90
N GLU A 3 -21.55 28.73 -20.14
CA GLU A 3 -21.75 27.63 -19.20
C GLU A 3 -22.88 28.02 -18.26
N ARG A 4 -23.97 27.26 -18.27
CA ARG A 4 -25.05 27.40 -17.31
C ARG A 4 -24.45 27.23 -15.91
N LEU A 5 -24.28 28.35 -15.21
CA LEU A 5 -24.04 28.41 -13.78
C LEU A 5 -25.10 27.53 -13.11
N ARG A 6 -24.76 26.29 -12.77
CA ARG A 6 -25.60 25.46 -11.90
C ARG A 6 -25.72 26.23 -10.60
N ALA A 7 -26.94 26.65 -10.26
CA ALA A 7 -27.23 27.25 -8.97
C ALA A 7 -26.70 26.33 -7.88
N LYS A 8 -25.86 26.85 -6.98
CA LYS A 8 -25.38 26.10 -5.83
C LYS A 8 -26.60 25.68 -4.99
N PRO A 9 -26.62 24.46 -4.44
CA PRO A 9 -27.73 24.04 -3.60
C PRO A 9 -27.87 24.99 -2.41
N ARG A 10 -29.07 25.55 -2.25
CA ARG A 10 -29.44 26.39 -1.10
C ARG A 10 -29.81 25.58 0.14
N GLU A 11 -29.87 24.26 -0.02
CA GLU A 11 -30.33 23.31 0.95
C GLU A 11 -29.47 22.05 0.91
N TRP A 12 -29.12 21.54 2.09
CA TRP A 12 -28.17 20.47 2.30
C TRP A 12 -28.66 19.52 3.39
N LEU A 13 -28.38 18.23 3.20
CA LEU A 13 -28.36 17.27 4.29
C LEU A 13 -26.89 17.03 4.68
N LEU A 14 -26.50 17.61 5.80
CA LEU A 14 -25.18 17.41 6.39
C LEU A 14 -25.21 16.14 7.23
N VAL A 15 -24.23 15.26 7.04
CA VAL A 15 -24.09 14.05 7.83
C VAL A 15 -22.71 13.98 8.42
N ARG A 16 -22.61 13.65 9.69
CA ARG A 16 -21.36 13.56 10.44
C ARG A 16 -21.20 12.15 11.00
N PRO A 17 -20.10 11.45 10.70
CA PRO A 17 -19.77 10.17 11.31
C PRO A 17 -19.37 10.37 12.78
N PRO A 18 -19.44 9.31 13.59
CA PRO A 18 -19.09 9.41 15.00
C PRO A 18 -17.59 9.71 15.16
N ALA A 19 -17.25 10.63 16.07
CA ALA A 19 -15.86 10.99 16.38
C ALA A 19 -15.14 9.94 17.26
N THR A 20 -15.88 8.97 17.79
CA THR A 20 -15.38 7.87 18.64
C THR A 20 -16.11 6.58 18.27
N ALA A 21 -15.52 5.42 18.55
CA ALA A 21 -16.11 4.11 18.20
C ALA A 21 -17.49 3.86 18.85
N GLU A 22 -17.78 4.50 19.97
CA GLU A 22 -19.06 4.40 20.70
C GLU A 22 -20.08 5.47 20.28
N GLY A 23 -19.64 6.45 19.49
CA GLY A 23 -20.47 7.54 19.02
C GLY A 23 -21.52 7.09 18.01
N ARG A 24 -22.55 7.92 17.83
CA ARG A 24 -23.54 7.75 16.75
C ARG A 24 -23.32 8.79 15.67
N TRP A 25 -23.59 8.38 14.44
CA TRP A 25 -23.74 9.32 13.34
C TRP A 25 -24.83 10.36 13.65
N GLN A 26 -24.62 11.57 13.16
CA GLN A 26 -25.56 12.67 13.31
C GLN A 26 -25.87 13.29 11.94
N TRP A 27 -27.03 13.92 11.85
CA TRP A 27 -27.44 14.64 10.65
C TRP A 27 -27.98 16.02 11.00
N LEU A 28 -27.89 16.93 10.03
CA LEU A 28 -28.41 18.28 10.08
C LEU A 28 -28.98 18.65 8.71
N HIS A 29 -30.27 18.99 8.69
CA HIS A 29 -30.90 19.64 7.56
C HIS A 29 -30.63 21.15 7.64
N TYR A 30 -29.93 21.66 6.64
CA TYR A 30 -29.51 23.06 6.56
C TYR A 30 -30.11 23.70 5.32
N SER A 31 -30.87 24.78 5.51
CA SER A 31 -31.55 25.49 4.42
C SER A 31 -31.52 26.99 4.68
N ALA A 32 -31.36 27.79 3.63
CA ALA A 32 -31.38 29.26 3.72
C ALA A 32 -30.47 29.86 4.81
N GLN A 33 -29.27 29.27 4.98
CA GLN A 33 -28.28 29.65 5.99
C GLN A 33 -28.67 29.38 7.45
N GLN A 34 -29.65 28.49 7.68
CA GLN A 34 -30.14 28.15 9.01
C GLN A 34 -30.27 26.63 9.20
N ALA A 35 -30.08 26.17 10.44
CA ALA A 35 -30.36 24.80 10.85
C ALA A 35 -31.87 24.61 10.98
N CYS A 36 -32.46 23.72 10.17
CA CYS A 36 -33.90 23.47 10.17
C CYS A 36 -34.28 22.31 11.09
N ALA A 37 -33.52 21.22 11.03
CA ALA A 37 -33.73 20.04 11.86
C ALA A 37 -32.42 19.27 12.03
N SER A 38 -32.23 18.61 13.16
CA SER A 38 -31.06 17.76 13.40
C SER A 38 -31.43 16.55 14.24
N GLY A 39 -30.59 15.52 14.21
CA GLY A 39 -30.81 14.33 15.02
C GLY A 39 -29.72 13.28 14.84
N THR A 40 -29.96 12.11 15.44
CA THR A 40 -29.12 10.94 15.28
C THR A 40 -29.52 10.13 14.05
N TRP A 41 -28.57 9.41 13.49
CA TRP A 41 -28.76 8.52 12.35
C TRP A 41 -29.79 7.40 12.59
N PRO A 42 -30.53 6.98 11.55
CA PRO A 42 -30.54 7.52 10.17
C PRO A 42 -31.37 8.81 10.03
N PRO A 43 -31.10 9.65 9.02
CA PRO A 43 -31.95 10.79 8.71
C PRO A 43 -33.34 10.34 8.23
N PRO A 44 -34.40 11.14 8.46
CA PRO A 44 -35.72 10.91 7.89
C PRO A 44 -35.68 10.70 6.37
N SER A 45 -36.47 9.75 5.86
CA SER A 45 -36.48 9.37 4.44
C SER A 45 -36.80 10.53 3.48
N ALA A 46 -37.60 11.50 3.93
CA ALA A 46 -37.92 12.72 3.19
C ALA A 46 -36.68 13.57 2.87
N LEU A 47 -35.64 13.51 3.72
CA LEU A 47 -34.41 14.29 3.55
C LEU A 47 -33.37 13.59 2.66
N LEU A 48 -33.52 12.30 2.39
CA LEU A 48 -32.56 11.53 1.58
C LEU A 48 -32.48 11.99 0.12
N GLN A 49 -33.50 12.71 -0.37
CA GLN A 49 -33.52 13.29 -1.71
C GLN A 49 -32.71 14.59 -1.82
N LEU A 50 -32.32 15.18 -0.68
CA LEU A 50 -31.53 16.40 -0.66
C LEU A 50 -30.05 16.11 -1.03
N PRO A 51 -29.32 17.10 -1.56
CA PRO A 51 -27.88 17.00 -1.73
C PRO A 51 -27.19 16.71 -0.39
N GLY A 52 -26.51 15.56 -0.31
CA GLY A 52 -25.78 15.15 0.87
C GLY A 52 -24.38 15.78 0.92
N ALA A 53 -23.94 16.18 2.13
CA ALA A 53 -22.57 16.56 2.40
C ALA A 53 -22.02 15.79 3.60
N LEU A 54 -20.85 15.17 3.43
CA LEU A 54 -20.17 14.46 4.51
C LEU A 54 -19.28 15.43 5.30
N ILE A 55 -19.49 15.49 6.61
CA ILE A 55 -18.72 16.32 7.52
C ILE A 55 -17.62 15.46 8.14
N ILE A 56 -16.37 15.75 7.80
CA ILE A 56 -15.20 15.04 8.31
C ILE A 56 -14.93 15.50 9.76
N PRO A 57 -14.96 14.58 10.75
CA PRO A 57 -14.68 14.93 12.13
C PRO A 57 -13.30 15.54 12.31
N ALA A 58 -13.19 16.53 13.19
CA ALA A 58 -11.96 17.27 13.40
C ALA A 58 -10.79 16.39 13.91
N LEU A 59 -11.11 15.30 14.62
CA LEU A 59 -10.11 14.36 15.14
C LEU A 59 -9.56 13.40 14.07
N ASP A 60 -10.26 13.25 12.94
CA ASP A 60 -9.90 12.34 11.85
C ASP A 60 -9.25 13.05 10.66
N CYS A 61 -8.92 14.34 10.81
CA CYS A 61 -8.24 15.12 9.78
C CYS A 61 -7.14 16.00 10.38
N SER A 62 -6.07 16.18 9.61
CA SER A 62 -4.94 17.04 9.95
C SER A 62 -4.87 18.21 8.97
N HIS A 63 -4.68 19.42 9.50
CA HIS A 63 -4.54 20.64 8.73
C HIS A 63 -3.07 21.06 8.65
N PHE A 64 -2.57 21.31 7.44
CA PHE A 64 -1.20 21.72 7.17
C PHE A 64 -1.15 22.98 6.32
N CYS A 65 -0.24 23.89 6.69
CA CYS A 65 0.12 25.04 5.88
C CYS A 65 1.58 24.87 5.45
N LEU A 66 1.81 24.63 4.16
CA LEU A 66 3.14 24.36 3.60
C LEU A 66 3.47 25.39 2.52
N PRO A 67 4.77 25.73 2.31
CA PRO A 67 5.15 26.50 1.14
C PRO A 67 4.72 25.75 -0.13
N ALA A 68 4.11 26.45 -1.09
CA ALA A 68 3.62 25.88 -2.35
C ALA A 68 4.74 25.90 -3.40
N PRO A 69 5.43 24.77 -3.65
CA PRO A 69 6.50 24.74 -4.64
C PRO A 69 5.91 25.02 -6.03
N PRO A 70 6.59 25.80 -6.88
CA PRO A 70 6.11 26.06 -8.23
C PRO A 70 6.02 24.74 -9.02
N GLY A 71 4.90 24.52 -9.70
CA GLY A 71 4.71 23.35 -10.57
C GLY A 71 4.15 22.09 -9.90
N LEU A 72 3.99 22.07 -8.58
CA LEU A 72 3.46 20.90 -7.87
C LEU A 72 2.01 20.59 -8.27
N LYS A 73 1.77 19.37 -8.76
CA LYS A 73 0.45 18.88 -9.19
C LYS A 73 -0.31 18.30 -8.00
N ARG A 74 -1.65 18.28 -8.13
CA ARG A 74 -2.54 17.80 -7.05
C ARG A 74 -2.29 16.35 -6.63
N HIS A 75 -1.90 15.48 -7.56
CA HIS A 75 -1.62 14.07 -7.26
C HIS A 75 -0.29 13.84 -6.54
N GLU A 76 0.58 14.85 -6.50
CA GLU A 76 1.89 14.81 -5.83
C GLU A 76 1.77 15.31 -4.38
N TRP A 77 0.64 15.90 -3.98
CA TRP A 77 0.45 16.41 -2.62
C TRP A 77 0.60 15.33 -1.52
N PRO A 78 0.10 14.08 -1.70
CA PRO A 78 0.33 13.04 -0.69
C PRO A 78 1.81 12.73 -0.45
N GLN A 79 2.67 12.86 -1.46
CA GLN A 79 4.11 12.59 -1.35
C GLN A 79 4.81 13.59 -0.43
N LEU A 80 4.25 14.81 -0.29
CA LEU A 80 4.77 15.80 0.66
C LEU A 80 4.69 15.32 2.11
N PHE A 81 3.87 14.31 2.40
CA PHE A 81 3.62 13.82 3.75
C PHE A 81 4.32 12.50 4.05
N GLU A 82 5.14 11.93 3.17
CA GLU A 82 5.88 10.70 3.47
C GLU A 82 6.82 10.86 4.68
N GLU A 83 7.36 12.07 4.88
CA GLU A 83 8.22 12.38 6.03
C GLU A 83 7.43 12.81 7.28
N TYR A 84 6.20 13.30 7.12
CA TYR A 84 5.39 13.88 8.22
C TYR A 84 4.29 12.96 8.73
N ALA A 85 3.75 12.11 7.87
CA ALA A 85 2.71 11.15 8.20
C ALA A 85 3.35 9.80 8.50
N GLN A 86 2.94 9.17 9.59
CA GLN A 86 3.30 7.78 9.93
C GLN A 86 2.61 6.76 9.00
N GLN A 87 2.09 7.20 7.85
CA GLN A 87 1.26 6.42 6.94
C GLN A 87 1.76 6.62 5.51
N PRO A 88 1.70 5.58 4.66
CA PRO A 88 2.12 5.68 3.27
C PRO A 88 1.23 6.67 2.50
N ALA A 89 1.81 7.36 1.52
CA ALA A 89 1.13 8.41 0.75
C ALA A 89 -0.16 7.92 0.07
N GLU A 90 -0.23 6.65 -0.34
CA GLU A 90 -1.39 6.04 -0.98
C GLU A 90 -2.59 5.90 -0.04
N ALA A 91 -2.32 5.70 1.26
CA ALA A 91 -3.35 5.60 2.30
C ALA A 91 -3.96 6.96 2.64
N LEU A 92 -3.35 8.07 2.19
CA LEU A 92 -3.80 9.41 2.47
C LEU A 92 -4.73 9.94 1.37
N LEU A 93 -5.74 10.67 1.80
CA LEU A 93 -6.55 11.54 0.97
C LEU A 93 -6.17 12.98 1.33
N VAL A 94 -5.66 13.71 0.34
CA VAL A 94 -5.18 15.09 0.52
C VAL A 94 -6.02 16.03 -0.35
N SER A 95 -6.55 17.07 0.29
CA SER A 95 -7.40 18.07 -0.34
C SER A 95 -6.90 19.47 -0.04
N CYS A 96 -6.92 20.34 -1.04
CA CYS A 96 -6.49 21.73 -0.88
C CYS A 96 -7.68 22.61 -0.52
N LEU A 97 -7.52 23.37 0.55
CA LEU A 97 -8.47 24.36 1.01
C LEU A 97 -8.20 25.69 0.30
N SER A 98 -6.94 26.13 0.28
CA SER A 98 -6.57 27.36 -0.40
C SER A 98 -5.14 27.31 -0.91
N ARG A 99 -4.87 28.17 -1.88
CA ARG A 99 -3.52 28.41 -2.41
C ARG A 99 -3.35 29.91 -2.55
N GLU A 100 -2.66 30.52 -1.61
CA GLU A 100 -2.51 31.97 -1.52
C GLU A 100 -1.07 32.33 -1.17
N ALA A 101 -0.54 33.39 -1.78
CA ALA A 101 0.77 33.96 -1.45
C ALA A 101 1.93 32.93 -1.41
N GLY A 102 1.91 31.93 -2.30
CA GLY A 102 2.93 30.88 -2.31
C GLY A 102 2.84 29.89 -1.13
N GLN A 103 1.72 29.84 -0.43
CA GLN A 103 1.39 28.85 0.60
C GLN A 103 0.25 27.96 0.11
N LEU A 104 0.27 26.72 0.57
CA LEU A 104 -0.72 25.68 0.28
C LEU A 104 -1.33 25.22 1.60
N GLU A 105 -2.65 25.39 1.73
CA GLU A 105 -3.41 24.87 2.85
C GLU A 105 -4.01 23.52 2.47
N LEU A 106 -3.55 22.48 3.14
CA LEU A 106 -3.93 21.10 2.87
C LEU A 106 -4.66 20.52 4.08
N LEU A 107 -5.69 19.73 3.76
CA LEU A 107 -6.36 18.86 4.70
C LEU A 107 -6.00 17.41 4.32
N VAL A 108 -5.47 16.69 5.30
CA VAL A 108 -5.03 15.30 5.16
C VAL A 108 -5.94 14.42 6.01
N MET A 109 -6.44 13.34 5.42
CA MET A 109 -7.30 12.37 6.08
C MET A 109 -7.00 10.95 5.60
N GLN A 110 -7.46 9.94 6.32
CA GLN A 110 -7.28 8.54 5.93
C GLN A 110 -8.26 8.17 4.82
N ARG A 111 -7.75 7.71 3.68
CA ARG A 111 -8.55 7.37 2.50
C ARG A 111 -9.58 6.29 2.79
N GLN A 112 -9.15 5.21 3.45
CA GLN A 112 -10.01 4.05 3.73
C GLN A 112 -11.18 4.44 4.65
N GLN A 113 -10.91 5.23 5.69
CA GLN A 113 -11.93 5.70 6.63
C GLN A 113 -13.01 6.52 5.92
N VAL A 114 -12.61 7.45 5.05
CA VAL A 114 -13.55 8.27 4.27
C VAL A 114 -14.35 7.41 3.30
N GLN A 115 -13.73 6.44 2.63
CA GLN A 115 -14.43 5.52 1.74
C GLN A 115 -15.48 4.68 2.47
N GLN A 116 -15.18 4.23 3.69
CA GLN A 116 -16.13 3.52 4.53
C GLN A 116 -17.35 4.39 4.85
N TRP A 117 -17.13 5.64 5.29
CA TRP A 117 -18.23 6.56 5.58
C TRP A 117 -19.09 6.87 4.35
N LEU A 118 -18.47 7.02 3.18
CA LEU A 118 -19.19 7.21 1.92
C LEU A 118 -20.01 5.96 1.56
N ALA A 119 -19.49 4.76 1.80
CA ALA A 119 -20.21 3.51 1.57
C ALA A 119 -21.42 3.36 2.52
N GLU A 120 -21.27 3.72 3.80
CA GLU A 120 -22.37 3.73 4.77
C GLU A 120 -23.49 4.70 4.35
N CYS A 121 -23.12 5.89 3.84
CA CYS A 121 -24.09 6.83 3.28
C CYS A 121 -24.79 6.25 2.04
N ALA A 122 -24.02 5.66 1.12
CA ALA A 122 -24.56 5.08 -0.11
C ALA A 122 -25.50 3.89 0.17
N ALA A 123 -25.24 3.12 1.22
CA ALA A 123 -26.10 1.99 1.63
C ALA A 123 -27.52 2.44 2.03
N LEU A 124 -27.68 3.66 2.53
CA LEU A 124 -28.99 4.28 2.79
C LEU A 124 -29.56 5.04 1.59
N GLY A 125 -28.91 4.99 0.43
CA GLY A 125 -29.31 5.74 -0.76
C GLY A 125 -28.98 7.24 -0.70
N LEU A 126 -28.19 7.69 0.29
CA LEU A 126 -27.76 9.07 0.38
C LEU A 126 -26.61 9.35 -0.59
N GLN A 127 -26.81 10.29 -1.50
CA GLN A 127 -25.78 10.72 -2.45
C GLN A 127 -24.96 11.87 -1.86
N ILE A 128 -23.74 11.55 -1.41
CA ILE A 128 -22.78 12.55 -0.96
C ILE A 128 -22.15 13.23 -2.18
N THR A 129 -22.35 14.53 -2.27
CA THR A 129 -21.83 15.35 -3.39
C THR A 129 -20.68 16.25 -2.96
N HIS A 130 -20.61 16.59 -1.67
CA HIS A 130 -19.61 17.47 -1.07
C HIS A 130 -19.10 16.86 0.22
N GLY A 131 -17.94 17.33 0.67
CA GLY A 131 -17.58 17.17 2.06
C GLY A 131 -16.84 18.37 2.58
N TRP A 132 -16.92 18.57 3.88
CA TRP A 132 -16.26 19.65 4.60
C TRP A 132 -15.70 19.11 5.91
N ALA A 133 -14.59 19.67 6.37
CA ALA A 133 -14.16 19.43 7.74
C ALA A 133 -15.00 20.22 8.73
N GLU A 134 -15.10 19.75 9.96
CA GLU A 134 -15.79 20.43 11.05
C GLU A 134 -15.33 21.89 11.25
N LEU A 135 -14.03 22.16 11.14
CA LEU A 135 -13.48 23.52 11.26
C LEU A 135 -13.86 24.44 10.09
N GLN A 136 -14.23 23.88 8.93
CA GLN A 136 -14.76 24.66 7.81
C GLN A 136 -16.21 25.10 8.04
N LEU A 137 -16.95 24.43 8.94
CA LEU A 137 -18.30 24.83 9.31
C LEU A 137 -18.32 26.08 10.19
N LEU A 138 -17.21 26.40 10.86
CA LEU A 138 -17.12 27.56 11.74
C LEU A 138 -17.10 28.86 10.92
N PRO A 139 -17.90 29.87 11.31
CA PRO A 139 -17.92 31.17 10.66
C PRO A 139 -16.52 31.81 10.67
N PRO A 140 -16.23 32.72 9.73
CA PRO A 140 -14.98 33.47 9.75
C PRO A 140 -14.91 34.30 11.04
N PRO A 141 -13.82 34.19 11.83
CA PRO A 141 -13.66 35.00 13.03
C PRO A 141 -13.42 36.47 12.68
N GLU A 142 -13.82 37.36 13.60
CA GLU A 142 -13.45 38.77 13.53
C GLU A 142 -11.94 38.95 13.81
N ALA A 143 -11.38 40.08 13.39
CA ALA A 143 -9.96 40.36 13.59
C ALA A 143 -9.62 40.39 15.09
N GLY A 144 -8.64 39.56 15.50
CA GLY A 144 -8.21 39.44 16.90
C GLY A 144 -9.13 38.58 17.78
N GLN A 145 -10.16 37.96 17.22
CA GLN A 145 -11.04 37.03 17.93
C GLN A 145 -10.84 35.58 17.47
N VAL A 146 -11.35 34.66 18.27
CA VAL A 146 -11.41 33.22 17.97
C VAL A 146 -12.87 32.79 18.00
N VAL A 147 -13.27 31.92 17.07
CA VAL A 147 -14.53 31.20 17.18
C VAL A 147 -14.23 29.83 17.81
N GLU A 148 -14.82 29.57 18.96
CA GLU A 148 -14.72 28.30 19.66
C GLU A 148 -16.03 27.54 19.54
N TRP A 149 -15.98 26.31 19.04
CA TRP A 149 -17.10 25.40 19.07
C TRP A 149 -16.87 24.31 20.11
N ARG A 150 -17.70 24.33 21.16
CA ARG A 150 -17.66 23.38 22.28
C ARG A 150 -18.69 22.29 22.09
N ARG A 151 -18.19 21.05 22.11
CA ARG A 151 -18.98 19.82 22.24
C ARG A 151 -18.53 19.06 23.47
N ALA A 152 -19.36 18.12 23.92
CA ALA A 152 -19.06 17.27 25.06
C ALA A 152 -17.70 16.55 24.95
N GLN A 153 -17.26 16.24 23.71
CA GLN A 153 -16.10 15.38 23.46
C GLN A 153 -14.89 16.08 22.83
N VAL A 154 -15.02 17.35 22.41
CA VAL A 154 -13.92 18.08 21.75
C VAL A 154 -14.24 19.57 21.66
N ARG A 155 -13.20 20.40 21.71
CA ARG A 155 -13.28 21.83 21.40
C ARG A 155 -12.59 22.10 20.07
N CYS A 156 -13.27 22.77 19.15
CA CYS A 156 -12.71 23.16 17.86
C CYS A 156 -12.58 24.69 17.84
N LEU A 157 -11.36 25.20 17.70
CA LEU A 157 -11.07 26.62 17.70
C LEU A 157 -10.56 27.04 16.34
N LYS A 158 -11.05 28.18 15.86
CA LYS A 158 -10.63 28.80 14.61
C LYS A 158 -10.29 30.26 14.89
N ALA A 159 -9.01 30.57 14.79
CA ALA A 159 -8.53 31.95 14.71
C ALA A 159 -8.56 32.38 13.24
N HIS A 160 -7.86 33.47 12.87
CA HIS A 160 -7.74 33.94 11.48
C HIS A 160 -7.60 32.78 10.47
N SER A 161 -7.93 33.03 9.20
CA SER A 161 -8.28 32.01 8.18
C SER A 161 -7.43 30.71 8.14
N ARG A 162 -6.19 30.71 8.62
CA ARG A 162 -5.22 29.61 8.55
C ARG A 162 -4.90 28.92 9.89
N GLN A 163 -5.40 29.42 11.02
CA GLN A 163 -5.08 28.88 12.34
C GLN A 163 -6.25 28.14 12.95
N TRP A 164 -6.11 26.82 13.00
CA TRP A 164 -7.11 25.89 13.53
C TRP A 164 -6.51 25.12 14.69
N LEU A 165 -7.30 24.86 15.72
CA LEU A 165 -6.91 24.03 16.85
C LEU A 165 -8.06 23.07 17.20
N VAL A 166 -7.73 21.80 17.31
CA VAL A 166 -8.62 20.76 17.83
C VAL A 166 -8.10 20.34 19.18
N TRP A 167 -8.95 20.45 20.20
CA TRP A 167 -8.57 20.21 21.59
C TRP A 167 -9.48 19.15 22.21
N PRO A 168 -9.10 17.86 22.11
CA PRO A 168 -9.81 16.77 22.79
C PRO A 168 -9.58 16.80 24.31
N PRO A 169 -10.49 16.21 25.10
CA PRO A 169 -10.45 16.24 26.56
C PRO A 169 -9.21 15.56 27.15
N VAL A 170 -8.60 14.61 26.42
CA VAL A 170 -7.35 13.94 26.84
C VAL A 170 -6.17 14.90 27.00
N LEU A 171 -6.21 16.07 26.35
CA LEU A 171 -5.19 17.12 26.49
C LEU A 171 -5.43 18.04 27.70
N GLY A 172 -6.49 17.78 28.48
CA GLY A 172 -6.87 18.55 29.66
C GLY A 172 -7.78 19.75 29.36
N GLU A 173 -8.22 20.44 30.41
CA GLU A 173 -9.20 21.52 30.28
C GLU A 173 -8.60 22.85 29.80
N ARG A 174 -7.29 23.02 29.98
CA ARG A 174 -6.60 24.30 29.82
C ARG A 174 -5.97 24.41 28.45
N LEU A 175 -6.53 25.28 27.61
CA LEU A 175 -6.00 25.59 26.28
C LEU A 175 -4.59 26.21 26.36
N PRO A 176 -3.77 26.07 25.30
CA PRO A 176 -2.49 26.78 25.19
C PRO A 176 -2.67 28.29 25.35
N GLN A 177 -1.67 28.97 25.92
CA GLN A 177 -1.76 30.40 26.26
C GLN A 177 -2.14 31.27 25.04
N ALA A 178 -1.53 31.01 23.88
CA ALA A 178 -1.79 31.75 22.64
C ALA A 178 -3.27 31.75 22.20
N TRP A 179 -4.05 30.75 22.60
CA TRP A 179 -5.49 30.64 22.31
C TRP A 179 -6.35 31.15 23.45
N ARG A 180 -5.85 31.09 24.67
CA ARG A 180 -6.58 31.45 25.89
C ARG A 180 -6.66 32.97 26.09
N ASP A 181 -5.65 33.69 25.61
CA ASP A 181 -5.55 35.14 25.77
C ASP A 181 -6.36 35.90 24.70
N LEU A 182 -6.92 35.19 23.70
CA LEU A 182 -7.76 35.77 22.66
C LEU A 182 -9.24 35.76 23.08
N PRO A 183 -9.99 36.85 22.81
CA PRO A 183 -11.44 36.85 23.01
C PRO A 183 -12.11 35.80 22.11
N ALA A 184 -12.95 34.95 22.72
CA ALA A 184 -13.58 33.82 22.04
C ALA A 184 -15.10 33.95 21.96
N GLU A 185 -15.65 33.88 20.75
CA GLU A 185 -17.08 33.64 20.52
C GLU A 185 -17.36 32.15 20.68
N THR A 186 -18.14 31.76 21.68
CA THR A 186 -18.45 30.35 21.95
C THR A 186 -19.74 29.93 21.24
N LEU A 187 -19.65 28.89 20.43
CA LEU A 187 -20.75 28.15 19.84
C LEU A 187 -20.89 26.81 20.58
N GLU A 188 -22.11 26.44 20.95
CA GLU A 188 -22.38 25.20 21.68
C GLU A 188 -23.34 24.29 20.90
N GLY A 189 -23.27 23.00 21.21
CA GLY A 189 -24.17 21.99 20.68
C GLY A 189 -23.50 21.03 19.71
N ASP A 190 -24.24 19.98 19.35
CA ASP A 190 -23.81 18.92 18.42
C ASP A 190 -23.43 19.48 17.04
N TRP A 191 -24.06 20.59 16.65
CA TRP A 191 -23.77 21.39 15.47
C TRP A 191 -23.50 22.83 15.90
N PRO A 192 -22.66 23.60 15.19
CA PRO A 192 -22.47 25.00 15.54
C PRO A 192 -23.80 25.76 15.33
N SER A 193 -24.17 26.61 16.29
CA SER A 193 -25.40 27.40 16.23
C SER A 193 -25.47 28.33 15.02
N ARG A 194 -24.30 28.73 14.49
CA ARG A 194 -24.13 29.47 13.26
C ARG A 194 -23.08 28.80 12.38
N LEU A 195 -23.46 28.47 11.15
CA LEU A 195 -22.56 27.88 10.17
C LEU A 195 -21.92 28.96 9.28
N ALA A 196 -20.74 28.65 8.76
CA ALA A 196 -20.15 29.38 7.65
C ALA A 196 -21.03 29.30 6.39
N ARG A 197 -20.78 30.20 5.44
CA ARG A 197 -21.41 30.15 4.12
C ARG A 197 -20.83 28.99 3.31
N LEU A 198 -21.40 27.79 3.50
CA LEU A 198 -20.93 26.53 2.88
C LEU A 198 -20.76 26.62 1.36
N GLU A 199 -21.58 27.42 0.69
CA GLU A 199 -21.45 27.68 -0.75
C GLU A 199 -20.12 28.32 -1.16
N GLN A 200 -19.46 29.04 -0.26
CA GLN A 200 -18.17 29.71 -0.49
C GLN A 200 -16.98 28.85 -0.05
N VAL A 201 -17.26 27.74 0.65
CA VAL A 201 -16.24 26.87 1.24
C VAL A 201 -15.87 25.76 0.25
N PRO A 202 -14.57 25.53 -0.01
CA PRO A 202 -14.12 24.47 -0.90
C PRO A 202 -14.46 23.08 -0.34
N SER A 203 -14.89 22.17 -1.22
CA SER A 203 -15.18 20.79 -0.83
C SER A 203 -13.91 19.96 -0.73
N VAL A 204 -13.77 19.22 0.37
CA VAL A 204 -12.60 18.34 0.62
C VAL A 204 -12.74 16.97 -0.05
N LEU A 205 -13.89 16.69 -0.64
CA LEU A 205 -14.21 15.40 -1.28
C LEU A 205 -14.29 15.49 -2.81
N GLU A 206 -13.81 16.59 -3.42
CA GLU A 206 -13.85 16.76 -4.89
C GLU A 206 -13.16 15.62 -5.67
N ASN A 207 -12.21 14.92 -5.03
CA ASN A 207 -11.49 13.78 -5.60
C ASN A 207 -12.13 12.41 -5.28
N THR A 208 -13.13 12.36 -4.40
CA THR A 208 -13.86 11.13 -4.04
C THR A 208 -15.26 11.14 -4.61
N ARG A 209 -15.45 11.71 -5.81
CA ARG A 209 -16.57 11.23 -6.61
C ARG A 209 -16.32 9.74 -6.80
N PRO A 210 -17.16 8.83 -6.27
CA PRO A 210 -17.21 7.51 -6.85
C PRO A 210 -17.43 7.75 -8.34
N ALA A 211 -16.74 7.02 -9.20
CA ALA A 211 -17.14 6.92 -10.59
C ALA A 211 -18.66 6.72 -10.56
N HIS A 212 -19.40 7.78 -10.88
CA HIS A 212 -20.84 7.78 -10.84
C HIS A 212 -21.25 6.55 -11.64
N PRO A 213 -22.23 5.72 -11.22
CA PRO A 213 -22.80 4.75 -12.14
C PRO A 213 -23.24 5.58 -13.33
N GLN A 214 -22.47 5.48 -14.42
CA GLN A 214 -22.65 6.33 -15.56
C GLN A 214 -24.06 6.00 -16.05
N ARG A 215 -25.02 6.88 -15.76
CA ARG A 215 -26.16 7.05 -16.65
C ARG A 215 -25.51 7.37 -17.98
N ALA A 216 -25.46 6.34 -18.82
CA ALA A 216 -24.72 6.34 -20.06
C ALA A 216 -25.01 7.66 -20.78
N PRO A 217 -24.00 8.52 -21.02
CA PRO A 217 -24.22 9.59 -21.96
C PRO A 217 -24.64 8.89 -23.26
N LEU A 218 -25.81 9.28 -23.79
CA LEU A 218 -26.24 8.83 -25.11
C LEU A 218 -25.09 9.14 -26.06
N MET A 219 -24.33 8.09 -26.39
CA MET A 219 -23.12 8.20 -27.18
C MET A 219 -23.46 8.89 -28.48
N SER A 220 -22.79 10.01 -28.78
CA SER A 220 -22.93 10.64 -30.08
C SER A 220 -22.56 9.61 -31.16
N GLY A 221 -23.25 9.63 -32.31
CA GLY A 221 -23.07 8.60 -33.35
C GLY A 221 -21.60 8.45 -33.82
N MET A 222 -20.80 9.50 -33.65
CA MET A 222 -19.36 9.49 -33.95
C MET A 222 -18.54 8.71 -32.91
N GLN A 223 -18.86 8.83 -31.61
CA GLN A 223 -18.22 8.02 -30.56
C GLN A 223 -18.57 6.53 -30.69
N ARG A 224 -19.78 6.21 -31.15
CA ARG A 224 -20.20 4.82 -31.39
C ARG A 224 -19.44 4.18 -32.56
N ARG A 225 -19.18 4.95 -33.63
CA ARG A 225 -18.34 4.51 -34.75
C ARG A 225 -16.88 4.31 -34.35
N LEU A 226 -16.34 5.18 -33.49
CA LEU A 226 -14.99 5.03 -32.95
C LEU A 226 -14.86 3.79 -32.05
N LEU A 227 -15.82 3.54 -31.15
CA LEU A 227 -15.80 2.33 -30.33
C LEU A 227 -15.93 1.06 -31.17
N LEU A 228 -16.80 1.05 -32.19
CA LEU A 228 -16.88 -0.05 -33.15
C LEU A 228 -15.55 -0.28 -33.86
N GLY A 229 -14.88 0.79 -34.29
CA GLY A 229 -13.53 0.73 -34.86
C GLY A 229 -12.52 0.11 -33.88
N CYS A 230 -12.50 0.57 -32.63
CA CYS A 230 -11.61 0.04 -31.59
C CYS A 230 -11.88 -1.44 -31.28
N VAL A 231 -13.15 -1.87 -31.22
CA VAL A 231 -13.53 -3.26 -30.96
C VAL A 231 -13.12 -4.16 -32.13
N VAL A 232 -13.35 -3.73 -33.38
CA VAL A 232 -12.92 -4.49 -34.57
C VAL A 232 -11.39 -4.60 -34.60
N LEU A 233 -10.68 -3.53 -34.27
CA LEU A 233 -9.22 -3.52 -34.25
C LEU A 233 -8.68 -4.44 -33.15
N ALA A 234 -9.28 -4.43 -31.95
CA ALA A 234 -8.95 -5.35 -30.87
C ALA A 234 -9.25 -6.81 -31.24
N ALA A 235 -10.38 -7.07 -31.92
CA ALA A 235 -10.72 -8.41 -32.39
C ALA A 235 -9.70 -8.91 -33.44
N CYS A 236 -9.33 -8.08 -34.41
CA CYS A 236 -8.28 -8.40 -35.39
C CYS A 236 -6.93 -8.68 -34.72
N TRP A 237 -6.54 -7.85 -33.74
CA TRP A 237 -5.31 -8.06 -32.99
C TRP A 237 -5.34 -9.35 -32.17
N SER A 238 -6.46 -9.65 -31.51
CA SER A 238 -6.62 -10.88 -30.74
C SER A 238 -6.56 -12.12 -31.64
N ALA A 239 -7.13 -12.08 -32.85
CA ALA A 239 -7.07 -13.17 -33.81
C ALA A 239 -5.65 -13.38 -34.37
N LEU A 240 -4.94 -12.29 -34.67
CA LEU A 240 -3.54 -12.36 -35.08
C LEU A 240 -2.64 -12.92 -33.97
N TYR A 241 -2.84 -12.48 -32.74
CA TYR A 241 -2.12 -12.99 -31.58
C TYR A 241 -2.42 -14.47 -31.33
N LEU A 242 -3.69 -14.88 -31.39
CA LEU A 242 -4.06 -16.30 -31.27
C LEU A 242 -3.40 -17.14 -32.36
N GLY A 243 -3.45 -16.67 -33.62
CA GLY A 243 -2.84 -17.36 -34.75
C GLY A 243 -1.31 -17.49 -34.61
N GLN A 244 -0.64 -16.45 -34.11
CA GLN A 244 0.79 -16.52 -33.80
C GLN A 244 1.08 -17.46 -32.63
N SER A 245 0.27 -17.40 -31.55
CA SER A 245 0.48 -18.24 -30.38
C SER A 245 0.32 -19.74 -30.71
N LEU A 246 -0.63 -20.10 -31.58
CA LEU A 246 -0.80 -21.47 -32.06
C LEU A 246 0.40 -21.97 -32.86
N ARG A 247 1.00 -21.11 -33.70
CA ARG A 247 2.23 -21.45 -34.42
C ARG A 247 3.45 -21.59 -33.49
N GLN A 248 3.54 -20.76 -32.46
CA GLN A 248 4.61 -20.87 -31.45
C GLN A 248 4.50 -22.13 -30.61
N ILE A 249 3.27 -22.57 -30.29
CA ILE A 249 3.03 -23.83 -29.58
C ILE A 249 3.59 -25.04 -30.34
N GLU A 250 3.56 -25.04 -31.67
CA GLU A 250 4.17 -26.12 -32.45
C GLU A 250 5.70 -26.13 -32.33
N GLY A 251 6.33 -24.95 -32.33
CA GLY A 251 7.77 -24.81 -32.07
C GLY A 251 8.16 -25.26 -30.66
N TRP A 252 7.40 -24.88 -29.63
CA TRP A 252 7.63 -25.33 -28.25
C TRP A 252 7.40 -26.83 -28.08
N LYS A 253 6.39 -27.41 -28.71
CA LYS A 253 6.17 -28.87 -28.72
C LYS A 253 7.34 -29.60 -29.37
N ALA A 254 7.92 -29.06 -30.43
CA ALA A 254 9.10 -29.63 -31.08
C ALA A 254 10.34 -29.56 -30.17
N GLN A 255 10.57 -28.44 -29.50
CA GLN A 255 11.67 -28.26 -28.54
C GLN A 255 11.52 -29.18 -27.31
N VAL A 256 10.32 -29.29 -26.74
CA VAL A 256 10.06 -30.21 -25.62
C VAL A 256 10.28 -31.66 -26.05
N ARG A 257 9.78 -32.08 -27.22
CA ARG A 257 10.04 -33.44 -27.76
C ARG A 257 11.51 -33.72 -28.00
N ALA A 258 12.32 -32.72 -28.37
CA ALA A 258 13.75 -32.88 -28.55
C ALA A 258 14.47 -33.13 -27.21
N VAL A 259 13.99 -32.56 -26.11
CA VAL A 259 14.60 -32.70 -24.77
C VAL A 259 14.04 -33.91 -24.01
N THR A 260 12.75 -34.22 -24.13
CA THR A 260 12.08 -35.29 -23.36
C THR A 260 11.89 -36.60 -24.13
N GLY A 261 12.22 -36.64 -25.42
CA GLY A 261 11.88 -37.75 -26.31
C GLY A 261 10.39 -37.76 -26.73
N PRO A 262 9.97 -38.71 -27.60
CA PRO A 262 8.59 -38.81 -28.07
C PRO A 262 7.65 -39.27 -26.94
N ALA A 263 6.87 -38.35 -26.39
CA ALA A 263 5.82 -38.65 -25.41
C ALA A 263 4.45 -38.74 -26.10
N ASN A 264 3.74 -39.86 -25.90
CA ASN A 264 2.43 -40.11 -26.48
C ASN A 264 1.27 -39.59 -25.61
N SER A 265 1.58 -39.05 -24.43
CA SER A 265 0.59 -38.49 -23.50
C SER A 265 1.16 -37.31 -22.69
N LEU A 266 0.27 -36.43 -22.22
CA LEU A 266 0.62 -35.24 -21.45
C LEU A 266 1.22 -35.59 -20.07
N GLN A 267 0.82 -36.71 -19.48
CA GLN A 267 1.39 -37.21 -18.23
C GLN A 267 2.82 -37.74 -18.43
N GLN A 268 3.11 -38.42 -19.55
CA GLN A 268 4.48 -38.86 -19.88
C GLN A 268 5.42 -37.68 -20.14
N ALA A 269 4.96 -36.64 -20.83
CA ALA A 269 5.76 -35.44 -21.05
C ALA A 269 6.08 -34.71 -19.73
N ARG A 270 5.11 -34.62 -18.82
CA ARG A 270 5.32 -34.06 -17.47
C ARG A 270 6.31 -34.88 -16.64
N ALA A 271 6.19 -36.21 -16.67
CA ALA A 271 7.11 -37.09 -15.96
C ALA A 271 8.54 -37.01 -16.51
N ALA A 272 8.70 -36.95 -17.84
CA ALA A 272 10.02 -36.80 -18.46
C ALA A 272 10.65 -35.43 -18.17
N LEU A 273 9.86 -34.35 -18.19
CA LEU A 273 10.33 -33.02 -17.84
C LEU A 273 10.70 -32.91 -16.34
N ALA A 274 9.94 -33.56 -15.46
CA ALA A 274 10.27 -33.65 -14.04
C ALA A 274 11.58 -34.40 -13.79
N ARG A 275 11.89 -35.44 -14.57
CA ARG A 275 13.18 -36.15 -14.50
C ARG A 275 14.35 -35.25 -14.90
N VAL A 276 14.22 -34.54 -16.03
CA VAL A 276 15.25 -33.59 -16.49
C VAL A 276 15.46 -32.46 -15.49
N GLN A 277 14.40 -31.97 -14.86
CA GLN A 277 14.50 -30.95 -13.81
C GLN A 277 15.15 -31.49 -12.53
N ALA A 278 14.83 -32.73 -12.14
CA ALA A 278 15.45 -33.38 -10.99
C ALA A 278 16.96 -33.58 -11.20
N GLU A 279 17.37 -34.06 -12.38
CA GLU A 279 18.79 -34.21 -12.74
C GLU A 279 19.55 -32.87 -12.70
N ALA A 280 18.90 -31.77 -13.14
CA ALA A 280 19.48 -30.44 -13.08
C ALA A 280 19.60 -29.89 -11.65
N SER A 281 18.59 -30.12 -10.79
CA SER A 281 18.65 -29.73 -9.38
C SER A 281 19.67 -30.55 -8.60
N ASP A 282 19.78 -31.85 -8.87
CA ASP A 282 20.75 -32.73 -8.22
C ASP A 282 22.19 -32.31 -8.55
N TRP A 283 22.44 -31.91 -9.81
CA TRP A 283 23.73 -31.35 -10.21
C TRP A 283 24.05 -30.04 -9.47
N GLN A 284 23.07 -29.15 -9.29
CA GLN A 284 23.27 -27.88 -8.56
C GLN A 284 23.54 -28.10 -7.06
N VAL A 285 22.81 -29.02 -6.43
CA VAL A 285 23.03 -29.38 -5.02
C VAL A 285 24.43 -29.95 -4.83
N ARG A 286 24.89 -30.84 -5.73
CA ARG A 286 26.25 -31.40 -5.67
C ARG A 286 27.34 -30.35 -5.83
N GLN A 287 27.16 -29.39 -6.74
CA GLN A 287 28.10 -28.27 -6.87
C GLN A 287 28.19 -27.45 -5.58
N GLN A 288 27.06 -27.21 -4.91
CA GLN A 288 27.05 -26.50 -3.63
C GLN A 288 27.73 -27.29 -2.51
N GLN A 289 27.52 -28.62 -2.44
CA GLN A 289 28.19 -29.48 -1.45
C GLN A 289 29.72 -29.50 -1.64
N ILE A 290 30.20 -29.60 -2.89
CA ILE A 290 31.64 -29.56 -3.19
C ILE A 290 32.25 -28.21 -2.78
N VAL A 291 31.62 -27.09 -3.15
CA VAL A 291 32.11 -25.75 -2.79
C VAL A 291 32.14 -25.56 -1.27
N ALA A 292 31.13 -26.04 -0.54
CA ALA A 292 31.08 -25.97 0.91
C ALA A 292 32.19 -26.80 1.58
N LEU A 293 32.44 -28.02 1.07
CA LEU A 293 33.55 -28.88 1.53
C LEU A 293 34.91 -28.23 1.28
N GLU A 294 35.15 -27.67 0.10
CA GLU A 294 36.41 -26.98 -0.24
C GLU A 294 36.65 -25.76 0.65
N GLN A 295 35.61 -24.98 0.95
CA GLN A 295 35.72 -23.81 1.83
C GLN A 295 36.00 -24.21 3.28
N ALA A 296 35.27 -25.19 3.82
CA ALA A 296 35.46 -25.66 5.19
C ALA A 296 36.85 -26.30 5.38
N PHE A 297 37.31 -27.05 4.38
CA PHE A 297 38.63 -27.64 4.36
C PHE A 297 39.75 -26.59 4.24
N SER A 298 39.58 -25.58 3.39
CA SER A 298 40.53 -24.47 3.27
C SER A 298 40.65 -23.68 4.57
N ALA A 299 39.53 -23.45 5.27
CA ALA A 299 39.52 -22.81 6.58
C ALA A 299 40.25 -23.65 7.64
N TRP A 300 40.07 -24.97 7.62
CA TRP A 300 40.80 -25.88 8.51
C TRP A 300 42.32 -25.88 8.23
N LEU A 301 42.74 -25.93 6.96
CA LEU A 301 44.16 -25.86 6.59
C LEU A 301 44.83 -24.56 7.03
N GLN A 302 44.12 -23.43 6.98
CA GLN A 302 44.65 -22.15 7.48
C GLN A 302 44.92 -22.17 9.00
N GLN A 303 44.18 -22.99 9.75
CA GLN A 303 44.37 -23.16 11.19
C GLN A 303 45.46 -24.19 11.53
N GLN A 304 45.88 -25.00 10.55
CA GLN A 304 46.81 -26.12 10.72
C GLN A 304 47.98 -26.03 9.72
N PRO A 305 48.96 -25.12 9.94
CA PRO A 305 50.03 -24.85 8.97
C PRO A 305 50.97 -26.04 8.74
N ASP A 306 50.97 -27.04 9.63
CA ASP A 306 51.79 -28.24 9.53
C ASP A 306 51.21 -29.31 8.61
N TRP A 307 50.04 -29.05 8.01
CA TRP A 307 49.33 -29.95 7.09
C TRP A 307 49.20 -29.31 5.69
N SER A 308 49.38 -30.14 4.67
CA SER A 308 49.32 -29.73 3.26
C SER A 308 48.56 -30.75 2.42
N VAL A 309 47.94 -30.29 1.34
CA VAL A 309 47.20 -31.16 0.41
C VAL A 309 48.18 -31.72 -0.62
N VAL A 310 48.20 -33.04 -0.75
CA VAL A 310 48.99 -33.76 -1.75
C VAL A 310 48.16 -34.08 -2.98
N ARG A 311 46.88 -34.45 -2.78
CA ARG A 311 46.00 -34.85 -3.90
C ARG A 311 44.54 -34.57 -3.56
N ILE A 312 43.80 -34.11 -4.56
CA ILE A 312 42.34 -33.99 -4.53
C ILE A 312 41.82 -34.79 -5.72
N GLU A 313 40.91 -35.73 -5.47
CA GLU A 313 40.22 -36.48 -6.52
C GLU A 313 38.72 -36.36 -6.33
N LEU A 314 38.00 -36.14 -7.43
CA LEU A 314 36.56 -36.11 -7.47
C LEU A 314 36.09 -37.16 -8.48
N ASP A 315 35.43 -38.20 -7.97
CA ASP A 315 34.95 -39.36 -8.75
C ASP A 315 33.42 -39.31 -8.95
N GLY A 316 32.89 -38.09 -9.10
CA GLY A 316 31.45 -37.80 -9.25
C GLY A 316 30.63 -37.93 -7.97
N SER A 317 30.72 -39.05 -7.27
CA SER A 317 30.01 -39.35 -6.01
C SER A 317 30.89 -39.26 -4.76
N HIS A 318 32.21 -39.33 -4.94
CA HIS A 318 33.17 -39.30 -3.86
C HIS A 318 34.17 -38.17 -4.04
N TRP A 319 34.41 -37.42 -2.97
CA TRP A 319 35.49 -36.46 -2.87
C TRP A 319 36.59 -37.06 -1.98
N ARG A 320 37.75 -37.34 -2.57
CA ARG A 320 38.90 -37.97 -1.91
C ARG A 320 40.04 -36.98 -1.76
N LEU A 321 40.59 -36.89 -0.57
CA LEU A 321 41.70 -36.01 -0.23
C LEU A 321 42.87 -36.82 0.29
N ALA A 322 44.09 -36.48 -0.15
CA ALA A 322 45.32 -36.94 0.46
C ALA A 322 46.02 -35.76 1.12
N LEU A 323 46.21 -35.83 2.43
CA LEU A 323 46.91 -34.86 3.25
C LEU A 323 48.30 -35.37 3.61
N ARG A 324 49.26 -34.45 3.75
CA ARG A 324 50.58 -34.72 4.29
C ARG A 324 50.96 -33.67 5.30
N GLY A 325 51.39 -34.10 6.48
CA GLY A 325 51.76 -33.19 7.55
C GLY A 325 52.45 -33.90 8.70
N ASN A 326 53.14 -33.10 9.51
CA ASN A 326 53.81 -33.55 10.73
C ASN A 326 53.14 -32.98 12.01
N GLY A 327 52.00 -32.31 11.86
CA GLY A 327 51.22 -31.74 12.96
C GLY A 327 50.45 -32.79 13.76
N PRO A 328 49.82 -32.38 14.89
CA PRO A 328 48.96 -33.26 15.66
C PRO A 328 47.83 -33.81 14.77
N ARG A 329 47.51 -35.09 14.94
CA ARG A 329 46.46 -35.75 14.15
C ARG A 329 45.10 -35.17 14.53
N PRO A 330 44.33 -34.64 13.56
CA PRO A 330 42.98 -34.14 13.82
C PRO A 330 42.05 -35.26 14.28
N LEU A 331 41.07 -34.92 15.12
CA LEU A 331 40.09 -35.87 15.63
C LEU A 331 39.10 -36.25 14.52
N PRO A 332 38.69 -37.53 14.41
CA PRO A 332 37.68 -37.96 13.44
C PRO A 332 36.36 -37.17 13.50
N ALA A 333 36.01 -36.66 14.69
CA ALA A 333 34.85 -35.81 14.91
C ALA A 333 34.89 -34.49 14.12
N GLU A 334 36.08 -33.95 13.84
CA GLU A 334 36.25 -32.71 13.05
C GLU A 334 35.90 -32.95 11.57
N TRP A 335 36.32 -34.09 11.02
CA TRP A 335 35.99 -34.49 9.65
C TRP A 335 34.50 -34.80 9.49
N GLN A 336 33.91 -35.44 10.49
CA GLN A 336 32.48 -35.73 10.50
C GLN A 336 31.64 -34.44 10.60
N ALA A 337 32.05 -33.48 11.43
CA ALA A 337 31.39 -32.18 11.54
C ALA A 337 31.50 -31.37 10.24
N MET A 338 32.66 -31.39 9.58
CA MET A 338 32.88 -30.75 8.28
C MET A 338 31.98 -31.36 7.18
N ALA A 339 31.88 -32.69 7.15
CA ALA A 339 31.01 -33.39 6.21
C ALA A 339 29.53 -33.03 6.44
N GLN A 340 29.07 -33.06 7.69
CA GLN A 340 27.67 -32.73 8.03
C GLN A 340 27.31 -31.28 7.70
N ALA A 341 28.20 -30.32 7.97
CA ALA A 341 27.98 -28.92 7.64
C ALA A 341 27.84 -28.67 6.13
N ALA A 342 28.50 -29.48 5.31
CA ALA A 342 28.42 -29.42 3.86
C ALA A 342 27.35 -30.37 3.26
N GLY A 343 26.56 -31.06 4.09
CA GLY A 343 25.53 -31.99 3.63
C GLY A 343 26.06 -33.27 2.97
N ALA A 344 27.29 -33.68 3.31
CA ALA A 344 27.97 -34.88 2.85
C ALA A 344 28.17 -35.89 4.00
N GLN A 345 28.56 -37.12 3.69
CA GLN A 345 28.90 -38.13 4.71
C GLN A 345 30.40 -38.44 4.66
N TRP A 346 31.05 -38.50 5.82
CA TRP A 346 32.44 -38.94 5.91
C TRP A 346 32.47 -40.46 6.07
N LEU A 347 33.21 -41.16 5.19
CA LEU A 347 33.20 -42.62 5.12
C LEU A 347 34.40 -43.25 5.84
N ASP A 348 35.61 -42.78 5.57
CA ASP A 348 36.82 -43.40 6.12
C ASP A 348 38.05 -42.48 6.09
N GLU A 349 39.01 -42.79 6.96
CA GLU A 349 40.37 -42.25 7.00
C GLU A 349 41.37 -43.40 6.87
N ALA A 350 41.87 -43.63 5.65
CA ALA A 350 42.89 -44.65 5.40
C ALA A 350 44.30 -44.06 5.61
N GLN A 351 45.13 -44.75 6.39
CA GLN A 351 46.50 -44.34 6.66
C GLN A 351 47.45 -44.90 5.58
N SER A 352 48.20 -44.03 4.93
CA SER A 352 49.35 -44.40 4.10
C SER A 352 50.64 -44.00 4.80
N ALA A 353 51.78 -44.53 4.36
CA ALA A 353 53.08 -44.49 5.05
C ALA A 353 53.43 -43.11 5.67
N ALA A 354 54.05 -43.16 6.86
CA ALA A 354 54.58 -42.06 7.68
C ALA A 354 54.21 -40.63 7.22
N GLY A 355 53.13 -40.08 7.79
CA GLY A 355 52.73 -38.68 7.66
C GLY A 355 51.72 -38.38 6.53
N GLN A 356 51.05 -39.39 5.97
CA GLN A 356 49.99 -39.21 4.97
C GLN A 356 48.62 -39.72 5.48
N LEU A 357 47.57 -38.92 5.25
CA LEU A 357 46.17 -39.27 5.55
C LEU A 357 45.33 -39.23 4.28
N HIS A 358 44.49 -40.24 4.07
CA HIS A 358 43.51 -40.25 2.98
C HIS A 358 42.10 -40.14 3.55
N LEU A 359 41.38 -39.07 3.19
CA LEU A 359 40.00 -38.83 3.61
C LEU A 359 39.06 -39.06 2.43
N THR A 360 37.92 -39.71 2.68
CA THR A 360 36.86 -39.89 1.68
C THR A 360 35.53 -39.35 2.19
N PHE A 361 34.93 -38.45 1.40
CA PHE A 361 33.60 -37.88 1.63
C PHE A 361 32.65 -38.33 0.52
N GLU A 362 31.46 -38.79 0.90
CA GLU A 362 30.38 -39.20 0.01
C GLU A 362 29.39 -38.04 -0.16
N LEU A 363 29.10 -37.70 -1.42
CA LEU A 363 28.21 -36.60 -1.81
C LEU A 363 26.74 -37.08 -2.02
N GLY A 364 26.45 -38.35 -1.72
CA GLY A 364 25.15 -39.00 -1.87
C GLY A 364 24.98 -39.77 -3.19
N GLU A 365 24.08 -40.77 -3.19
CA GLU A 365 23.83 -41.65 -4.35
C GLU A 365 23.24 -40.94 -5.58
N GLN A 366 23.51 -41.49 -6.76
CA GLN A 366 22.73 -41.23 -7.98
C GLN A 366 21.38 -41.95 -7.87
N PRO A 367 20.25 -41.29 -8.15
CA PRO A 367 18.99 -42.01 -8.40
C PRO A 367 19.05 -42.84 -9.69
#